data_AF-A0A926CQA3-F1
#
_entry.id   AF-A0A926CQA3-F1
#
_cell.length_a   1.000
_cell.length_b   1.000
_cell.length_c   1.000
_cell.angle_alpha   90.00
_cell.angle_beta   90.00
_cell.angle_gamma   90.00
#
_symmetry.space_group_name_H-M   'P 1'
#
loop_
_entity.id
_entity.type
_entity.pdbx_description
1 polymer ?
#
loop_
_entity_poly.entity_id
_entity_poly.type
_entity_poly.pdbx_seq_one_letter_code
_entity_poly.pdbx_strand_id
1 'polypeptide(L)' 'MLHDGKKSYRLSDQRTPAQFATQKVNVTGTLFPKTGVIKVDRIEPVK' A
#
# COMPACT_ATOMS: atom_id res chain seq x y z
N MET A 1 0.22 -4.91 4.81
CA MET A 1 1.45 -4.84 3.98
C MET A 1 1.04 -4.96 2.53
N LEU A 2 1.73 -4.28 1.61
CA LEU A 2 1.45 -4.38 0.17
C LEU A 2 2.44 -5.36 -0.46
N HIS A 3 1.94 -6.39 -1.13
CA HIS A 3 2.76 -7.46 -1.71
C HIS A 3 2.68 -7.40 -3.23
N ASP A 4 3.82 -7.16 -3.87
CA ASP A 4 3.95 -7.11 -5.34
C ASP A 4 4.32 -8.50 -5.93
N GLY A 5 4.17 -9.58 -5.15
CA GLY A 5 4.58 -10.93 -5.55
C GLY A 5 6.10 -11.21 -5.43
N LYS A 6 6.95 -10.17 -5.39
CA LYS A 6 8.41 -10.32 -5.12
C LYS A 6 8.87 -9.68 -3.81
N LYS A 7 8.23 -8.59 -3.39
CA LYS A 7 8.61 -7.83 -2.20
C LYS A 7 7.37 -7.38 -1.44
N SER A 8 7.52 -7.36 -0.11
CA SER A 8 6.52 -6.81 0.80
C SER A 8 6.93 -5.40 1.19
N TYR A 9 6.09 -4.43 0.85
CA TYR A 9 6.27 -3.05 1.22
C TYR A 9 5.40 -2.70 2.43
N ARG A 10 6.01 -1.97 3.36
CA ARG A 10 5.31 -1.48 4.54
C ARG A 10 4.66 -0.16 4.18
N LEU A 11 3.34 -0.08 4.29
CA LEU A 11 2.63 1.17 4.08
C LEU A 11 2.78 2.06 5.33
N SER A 12 3.03 3.34 5.12
CA SER A 12 3.08 4.34 6.20
C SER A 12 1.71 4.52 6.87
N ASP A 13 0.64 4.34 6.11
CA ASP A 13 -0.73 4.26 6.62
C ASP A 13 -1.21 2.81 6.60
N GLN A 14 -1.42 2.24 7.79
CA GLN A 14 -1.92 0.87 7.98
C GLN A 14 -3.37 0.82 8.45
N ARG A 15 -4.02 1.98 8.66
CA ARG A 15 -5.41 2.05 9.12
C ARG A 15 -6.39 2.01 7.95
N THR A 16 -6.11 2.79 6.92
CA THR A 16 -6.95 2.89 5.71
C THR A 16 -7.02 1.59 4.90
N PRO A 17 -5.93 0.81 4.70
CA PRO A 17 -6.01 -0.47 4.00
C PRO A 17 -6.90 -1.52 4.67
N ALA A 18 -7.12 -1.42 5.99
CA ALA A 18 -7.97 -2.37 6.72
C ALA A 18 -9.44 -2.27 6.29
N GLN A 19 -9.90 -1.09 5.87
CA GLN A 19 -11.25 -0.89 5.35
C GLN A 19 -11.46 -1.54 3.98
N PHE A 20 -10.37 -1.78 3.25
CA PHE A 20 -10.36 -2.45 1.96
C PHE A 20 -9.87 -3.90 2.05
N ALA A 21 -9.95 -4.50 3.25
CA ALA A 21 -9.56 -5.90 3.43
C ALA A 21 -10.35 -6.80 2.47
N THR A 22 -9.65 -7.75 1.84
CA THR A 22 -10.21 -8.66 0.82
C THR A 22 -10.58 -8.00 -0.51
N GLN A 23 -10.33 -6.69 -0.68
CA GLN A 23 -10.53 -5.98 -1.95
C GLN A 23 -9.20 -5.68 -2.63
N LYS A 24 -9.21 -5.68 -3.97
CA LYS A 24 -8.08 -5.16 -4.75
C LYS A 24 -8.15 -3.64 -4.72
N VAL A 25 -7.05 -3.01 -4.30
CA VAL A 25 -6.91 -1.56 -4.26
C VAL A 25 -5.68 -1.12 -5.04
N ASN A 26 -5.79 0.04 -5.69
CA ASN A 26 -4.66 0.80 -6.19
C ASN A 26 -4.16 1.70 -5.07
N VAL A 27 -2.86 1.60 -4.80
CA VAL A 27 -2.18 2.44 -3.82
C VAL A 27 -1.23 3.36 -4.56
N THR A 28 -1.51 4.66 -4.53
CA THR A 28 -0.64 5.70 -5.07
C THR A 28 0.17 6.29 -3.93
N GLY A 29 1.48 6.40 -4.12
CA GLY A 29 2.35 6.91 -3.08
C GLY A 29 3.80 7.00 -3.48
N THR A 30 4.61 7.52 -2.57
CA THR A 30 6.06 7.63 -2.74
C THR A 30 6.77 6.44 -2.07
N LEU A 31 7.53 5.68 -2.85
CA LEU A 31 8.39 4.61 -2.32
C LEU A 31 9.68 5.20 -1.73
N PHE A 32 9.97 4.88 -0.48
CA PHE A 32 11.25 5.16 0.17
C PHE A 32 12.15 3.92 0.06
N PRO A 33 13.04 3.85 -0.94
CA PRO A 33 13.82 2.65 -1.22
C PRO A 33 14.80 2.29 -0.09
N LYS A 34 15.24 3.27 0.70
CA LYS A 34 16.14 3.05 1.84
C LYS A 34 15.50 2.27 2.99
N THR A 35 14.18 2.40 3.19
CA THR A 35 13.46 1.80 4.31
C THR A 35 12.43 0.75 3.87
N GLY A 36 12.15 0.63 2.57
CA GLY A 36 11.11 -0.26 2.05
C GLY A 36 9.69 0.18 2.42
N VAL A 37 9.53 1.45 2.80
CA VAL A 37 8.24 2.03 3.20
C VAL A 37 7.63 2.78 2.02
N ILE A 38 6.35 2.55 1.76
CA ILE A 38 5.57 3.38 0.84
C ILE A 38 4.78 4.39 1.66
N LYS A 39 5.06 5.68 1.46
CA LYS A 39 4.18 6.73 1.97
C LYS A 39 2.98 6.78 1.05
N VAL A 40 1.85 6.37 1.60
CA VAL A 40 0.58 6.32 0.88
C VAL A 40 0.04 7.73 0.77
N ASP A 41 -0.20 8.18 -0.45
CA ASP A 41 -0.89 9.45 -0.74
C ASP A 41 -2.37 9.19 -1.06
N ARG A 42 -2.70 8.06 -1.71
CA ARG A 42 -4.08 7.67 -2.03
C ARG A 42 -4.26 6.16 -2.04
N ILE A 43 -5.43 5.70 -1.58
CA ILE A 43 -5.90 4.31 -1.71
C ILE A 43 -7.28 4.36 -2.34
N GLU A 44 -7.47 3.62 -3.42
CA GLU A 44 -8.76 3.53 -4.12
C GLU A 44 -9.03 2.09 -4.59
N PRO A 45 -10.28 1.62 -4.55
CA PRO A 45 -10.63 0.30 -5.04
C PRO A 45 -10.38 0.19 -6.55
N VAL A 46 -9.84 -0.95 -6.98
CA VAL A 46 -9.72 -1.27 -8.41
C VAL A 46 -11.13 -1.53 -8.93
N LYS A 47 -11.55 -0.74 -9.92
CA LYS A 47 -12.85 -0.87 -10.58
C LYS A 47 -12.88 -2.06 -11.53
#